data_AF-A0A1X7U275-F1
#
_entry.id   AF-A0A1X7U275-F1
#
_cell.length_a   1.000
_cell.length_b   1.000
_cell.length_c   1.000
_cell.angle_alpha   90.00
_cell.angle_beta   90.00
_cell.angle_gamma   90.00
#
_symmetry.space_group_name_H-M   'P 1'
#
loop_
_entity.id
_entity.type
_entity.pdbx_description
1 polymer ?
#
loop_
_entity_poly.entity_id
_entity_poly.type
_entity_poly.pdbx_seq_one_letter_code
_entity_poly.pdbx_strand_id
1 'polypeptide(L)'
;MDYTRLTGPNFLWHLDKYDKLTPYGIVIHGCIDGYSRKILWWKVGSANNDPHIIGHYYIEAVKSIKNCLSILWSDLGTENSIVSIIQPVLRHHDSESLAGAKNFLY
;
A
#
# COMPACT_ATOMS: atom_id res chain seq x y z
N MET A 1 -14.35 -7.13 12.14
CA MET A 1 -14.08 -5.73 12.54
C MET A 1 -14.58 -4.87 11.41
N ASP A 2 -15.50 -3.96 11.68
CA ASP A 2 -15.95 -3.00 10.67
C ASP A 2 -14.78 -2.05 10.36
N TYR A 3 -14.20 -2.16 9.16
CA TYR A 3 -13.14 -1.26 8.69
C TYR A 3 -13.66 0.16 8.35
N THR A 4 -14.94 0.44 8.63
CA THR A 4 -15.60 1.72 8.35
C THR A 4 -15.20 2.85 9.30
N ARG A 5 -14.57 2.54 10.44
CA ARG A 5 -13.99 3.55 11.35
C ARG A 5 -12.46 3.53 11.28
N LEU A 6 -11.94 4.42 10.46
CA LEU A 6 -10.52 4.74 10.41
C LEU A 6 -10.15 5.53 11.68
N THR A 7 -9.33 4.93 12.54
CA THR A 7 -9.04 5.46 13.89
C THR A 7 -8.01 6.59 13.91
N GLY A 8 -7.47 6.98 12.75
CA GLY A 8 -6.58 8.12 12.58
C GLY A 8 -5.74 8.06 11.30
N PRO A 9 -4.86 9.06 11.07
CA PRO A 9 -3.92 9.05 9.96
C PRO A 9 -2.96 7.85 10.03
N ASN A 10 -2.59 7.29 8.88
CA ASN A 10 -1.75 6.09 8.74
C ASN A 10 -2.37 4.80 9.28
N PHE A 11 -3.68 4.77 9.55
CA PHE A 11 -4.36 3.55 9.97
C PHE A 11 -4.62 2.60 8.80
N LEU A 12 -5.09 3.13 7.66
CA LEU A 12 -5.37 2.35 6.46
C LEU A 12 -4.85 3.09 5.24
N TRP A 13 -4.07 2.41 4.40
CA TRP A 13 -3.65 2.93 3.10
C TRP A 13 -4.35 2.14 1.99
N HIS A 14 -4.83 2.86 0.98
CA HIS A 14 -5.44 2.27 -0.22
C HIS A 14 -4.44 2.37 -1.37
N LEU A 15 -4.05 1.24 -1.95
CA LEU A 15 -3.31 1.19 -3.21
C LEU A 15 -4.29 1.01 -4.35
N ASP A 16 -4.08 1.77 -5.41
CA ASP A 16 -4.85 1.68 -6.65
C ASP A 16 -3.91 1.83 -7.86
N LYS A 17 -4.29 1.17 -8.95
CA LYS A 17 -3.59 1.18 -10.23
C LYS A 17 -4.54 1.65 -11.31
N TYR A 18 -4.12 2.72 -11.99
CA TYR A 18 -4.80 3.22 -13.16
C TYR A 18 -4.13 2.71 -14.43
N ASP A 19 -4.81 1.81 -15.12
CA ASP A 19 -4.31 1.02 -16.26
C ASP A 19 -4.95 1.42 -17.61
N LYS A 20 -5.83 2.42 -17.64
CA LYS A 20 -6.49 2.86 -18.90
C LYS A 20 -5.51 3.35 -19.97
N LEU A 21 -4.30 3.74 -19.57
CA LEU A 21 -3.23 4.18 -20.46
C LEU A 21 -2.25 3.06 -20.85
N THR A 22 -2.54 1.81 -20.46
CA THR A 22 -1.74 0.63 -20.83
C THR A 22 -1.53 0.49 -22.34
N PRO A 23 -2.49 0.82 -23.23
CA PRO A 23 -2.25 0.80 -24.69
C PRO A 23 -1.13 1.75 -25.15
N TYR A 24 -0.82 2.78 -24.34
CA TYR A 24 0.28 3.71 -24.57
C TYR A 24 1.55 3.36 -23.78
N GLY A 25 1.56 2.20 -23.11
CA GLY A 25 2.67 1.75 -22.26
C GLY A 25 2.77 2.50 -20.93
N ILE A 26 1.72 3.21 -20.51
CA ILE A 26 1.71 4.04 -19.30
C ILE A 26 0.77 3.43 -18.26
N VAL A 27 1.28 3.21 -17.07
CA VAL A 27 0.49 2.80 -15.90
C VAL A 27 0.76 3.79 -14.78
N ILE A 28 -0.28 4.19 -14.05
CA ILE A 28 -0.14 5.08 -12.91
C ILE A 28 -0.46 4.31 -11.64
N HIS A 29 0.47 4.33 -10.69
CA HIS A 29 0.31 3.72 -9.38
C HIS A 29 0.13 4.82 -8.34
N GLY A 30 -0.96 4.74 -7.59
CA GLY A 30 -1.29 5.68 -6.53
C GLY A 30 -1.46 4.99 -5.19
N CYS A 31 -1.17 5.72 -4.12
CA CYS A 31 -1.55 5.31 -2.78
C CYS A 31 -1.99 6.50 -1.96
N ILE A 32 -3.08 6.32 -1.22
CA ILE A 32 -3.70 7.36 -0.40
C ILE A 32 -3.93 6.86 1.02
N ASP A 33 -3.80 7.78 1.98
CA ASP A 33 -4.24 7.54 3.35
C ASP A 33 -5.77 7.58 3.42
N GLY A 34 -6.39 6.52 3.93
CA GLY A 34 -7.85 6.40 3.99
C GLY A 34 -8.51 7.46 4.88
N TYR A 35 -7.82 7.92 5.94
CA TYR A 35 -8.38 8.85 6.92
C TYR A 35 -8.25 10.30 6.44
N SER A 36 -7.03 10.74 6.14
CA SER A 36 -6.72 12.12 5.75
C SER A 36 -6.91 12.40 4.26
N ARG A 37 -7.07 11.36 3.42
CA ARG A 37 -7.06 11.43 1.96
C ARG A 37 -5.76 12.01 1.38
N LYS A 38 -4.69 12.07 2.17
CA LYS A 38 -3.37 12.52 1.72
C LYS A 38 -2.81 11.52 0.71
N ILE A 39 -2.32 12.03 -0.42
CA ILE A 39 -1.58 11.25 -1.40
C ILE A 39 -0.21 10.93 -0.81
N LEU A 40 0.11 9.64 -0.69
CA LEU A 40 1.36 9.15 -0.14
C LEU A 40 2.41 8.99 -1.23
N TRP A 41 1.99 8.47 -2.38
CA TRP A 41 2.77 8.52 -3.61
C TRP A 41 1.87 8.54 -4.84
N TRP A 42 2.45 9.05 -5.93
CA TRP A 42 1.90 9.03 -7.26
C TRP A 42 3.05 8.81 -8.23
N LYS A 43 3.11 7.64 -8.84
CA LYS A 43 4.23 7.23 -9.70
C LYS A 43 3.73 6.71 -11.03
N VAL A 44 4.39 7.14 -12.09
CA VAL A 44 4.13 6.66 -13.44
C VAL A 44 5.15 5.56 -13.74
N GLY A 45 4.66 4.38 -14.09
CA GLY A 45 5.45 3.23 -14.50
C GLY A 45 5.11 2.81 -15.93
N SER A 46 5.86 1.85 -16.44
CA SER A 46 5.53 1.15 -17.67
C SER A 46 4.61 -0.04 -17.36
N ALA A 47 3.94 -0.60 -18.37
CA ALA A 47 2.96 -1.68 -18.26
C ALA A 47 3.52 -3.04 -17.75
N ASN A 48 4.80 -3.10 -17.41
CA ASN A 48 5.43 -4.23 -16.77
C ASN A 48 4.97 -4.30 -15.30
N ASN A 49 4.11 -5.27 -15.02
CA ASN A 49 3.48 -5.48 -13.73
C ASN A 49 4.44 -6.10 -12.69
N ASP A 50 5.59 -5.48 -12.50
CA ASP A 50 6.64 -5.98 -11.62
C ASP A 50 6.32 -5.62 -10.15
N PRO A 51 6.07 -6.61 -9.28
CA PRO A 51 5.76 -6.36 -7.87
C PRO A 51 6.92 -5.69 -7.12
N HIS A 52 8.16 -5.78 -7.61
CA HIS A 52 9.31 -5.12 -7.00
C HIS A 52 9.21 -3.60 -7.06
N ILE A 53 8.58 -3.07 -8.12
CA ILE A 53 8.38 -1.63 -8.30
C ILE A 53 7.41 -1.10 -7.24
N ILE A 54 6.30 -1.80 -7.01
CA ILE A 54 5.32 -1.41 -5.99
C ILE A 54 5.91 -1.55 -4.58
N GLY A 55 6.64 -2.64 -4.33
CA GLY A 55 7.39 -2.83 -3.08
C GLY A 55 8.39 -1.71 -2.81
N HIS A 56 9.08 -1.22 -3.84
CA HIS A 56 9.99 -0.09 -3.73
C HIS A 56 9.25 1.20 -3.33
N TYR A 57 8.17 1.56 -4.02
CA TYR A 57 7.38 2.75 -3.69
C TYR A 57 6.83 2.71 -2.26
N TYR A 58 6.38 1.53 -1.83
CA TYR A 58 5.92 1.33 -0.46
C TYR A 58 7.02 1.59 0.56
N ILE A 59 8.22 1.03 0.37
CA ILE A 59 9.36 1.25 1.28
C ILE A 59 9.77 2.74 1.30
N GLU A 60 9.79 3.41 0.15
CA GLU A 60 10.09 4.85 0.08
C GLU A 60 9.07 5.67 0.89
N ALA A 61 7.78 5.35 0.77
CA ALA A 61 6.72 6.04 1.48
C ALA A 61 6.80 5.83 3.00
N VAL A 62 7.01 4.59 3.45
CA VAL A 62 7.22 4.27 4.88
C VAL A 62 8.42 5.05 5.44
N LYS A 63 9.54 5.09 4.71
CA LYS A 63 10.73 5.87 5.11
C LYS A 63 10.45 7.36 5.19
N SER A 64 9.68 7.91 4.25
CA SER A 64 9.35 9.35 4.23
C SER A 64 8.43 9.76 5.39
N ILE A 65 7.47 8.90 5.75
CA ILE A 65 6.48 9.19 6.80
C ILE A 65 7.06 8.87 8.18
N LYS A 66 8.15 8.08 8.24
CA LYS A 66 8.79 7.58 9.48
C LYS A 66 7.79 6.88 10.40
N ASN A 67 6.80 6.22 9.82
CA ASN A 67 5.79 5.48 10.54
C ASN A 67 5.40 4.23 9.75
N CYS A 68 5.08 3.15 10.47
CA CYS A 68 4.53 1.94 9.87
C CYS A 68 3.00 2.00 9.95
N LEU A 69 2.33 1.80 8.82
CA LEU A 69 0.87 1.77 8.76
C LEU A 69 0.27 0.52 9.39
N SER A 70 -0.96 0.63 9.90
CA SER A 70 -1.64 -0.49 10.52
C SER A 70 -2.17 -1.50 9.49
N ILE A 71 -2.89 -1.03 8.48
CA ILE A 71 -3.55 -1.89 7.49
C ILE A 71 -3.28 -1.35 6.08
N LEU A 72 -3.12 -2.26 5.13
CA LEU A 72 -3.00 -1.96 3.72
C LEU A 72 -4.14 -2.66 2.98
N TRP A 73 -4.87 -1.89 2.18
CA TRP A 73 -5.90 -2.41 1.30
C TRP A 73 -5.41 -2.32 -0.13
N SER A 74 -5.47 -3.44 -0.85
CA SER A 74 -5.10 -3.46 -2.25
C SER A 74 -5.93 -4.49 -3.00
N ASP A 75 -6.28 -4.18 -4.25
CA ASP A 75 -7.01 -5.13 -5.10
C ASP A 75 -6.25 -6.45 -5.27
N LEU A 76 -7.03 -7.52 -5.49
CA LEU A 76 -6.54 -8.88 -5.69
C LEU A 76 -5.72 -8.99 -6.99
N GLY A 77 -4.46 -8.57 -6.92
CA GLY A 77 -3.51 -8.57 -8.03
C GLY A 77 -2.15 -9.11 -7.60
N THR A 78 -1.46 -9.79 -8.53
CA THR A 78 -0.11 -10.34 -8.30
C THR A 78 0.95 -9.26 -8.05
N GLU A 79 0.68 -8.05 -8.51
CA GLU A 79 1.52 -6.86 -8.37
C GLU A 79 1.74 -6.42 -6.91
N ASN A 80 0.81 -6.73 -6.00
CA ASN A 80 0.88 -6.32 -4.60
C ASN A 80 1.43 -7.42 -3.68
N SER A 81 1.84 -8.56 -4.25
CA SER A 81 2.34 -9.73 -3.53
C SER A 81 3.58 -9.46 -2.68
N ILE A 82 4.47 -8.55 -3.11
CA ILE A 82 5.65 -8.20 -2.33
C ILE A 82 5.28 -7.31 -1.14
N VAL A 83 4.30 -6.40 -1.31
CA VAL A 83 3.88 -5.51 -0.24
C VAL A 83 3.18 -6.28 0.89
N SER A 84 2.40 -7.31 0.54
CA SER A 84 1.76 -8.19 1.51
C SER A 84 2.75 -8.97 2.37
N ILE A 85 3.99 -9.17 1.91
CA ILE A 85 5.09 -9.77 2.69
C ILE A 85 5.82 -8.73 3.52
N ILE A 86 6.14 -7.56 2.95
CA ILE A 86 6.94 -6.53 3.62
C ILE A 86 6.21 -5.98 4.84
N GLN A 87 4.91 -5.72 4.73
CA GLN A 87 4.16 -5.05 5.79
C GLN A 87 4.09 -5.85 7.10
N PRO A 88 3.76 -7.16 7.10
CA PRO A 88 3.85 -7.97 8.32
C PRO A 88 5.26 -7.99 8.94
N VAL A 89 6.31 -7.98 8.12
CA VAL A 89 7.70 -7.99 8.60
C VAL A 89 8.06 -6.66 9.27
N LEU A 90 7.69 -5.52 8.67
CA LEU A 90 7.93 -4.21 9.27
C LEU A 90 7.17 -4.05 10.60
N ARG A 91 5.93 -4.54 10.67
CA ARG A 91 5.13 -4.50 11.90
C ARG A 91 5.52 -5.55 12.94
N HIS A 92 6.31 -6.58 12.59
CA HIS A 92 6.71 -7.60 13.56
C HIS A 92 7.53 -7.02 14.73
N HIS A 93 8.18 -5.87 14.52
CA HIS A 93 8.88 -5.13 15.57
C HIS A 93 7.99 -4.19 16.39
N ASP A 94 6.74 -3.94 15.98
CA ASP A 94 5.80 -3.06 16.69
C ASP A 94 4.92 -3.87 17.65
N SER A 95 4.93 -3.52 18.93
CA SER A 95 4.26 -4.23 20.03
C SER A 95 2.74 -4.02 20.09
N GLU A 96 2.06 -3.88 18.95
CA GLU A 96 0.61 -3.67 18.90
C GLU A 96 -0.16 -4.92 18.42
N SER A 97 -1.33 -5.13 19.02
CA SER A 97 -2.21 -6.31 18.94
C SER A 97 -2.78 -6.65 17.55
N LEU A 98 -2.37 -5.94 16.50
CA LEU A 98 -2.73 -6.20 15.10
C LEU A 98 -1.61 -6.94 14.33
N ALA A 99 -0.48 -7.30 14.96
CA ALA A 99 0.59 -8.06 14.32
C ALA A 99 0.10 -9.44 13.79
N GLY A 100 0.12 -9.63 12.47
CA GLY A 100 -0.22 -10.89 11.79
C GLY A 100 -0.89 -10.71 10.42
N ALA A 101 -1.39 -11.82 9.85
CA ALA A 101 -2.03 -11.90 8.51
C ALA A 101 -3.32 -11.06 8.33
N LYS A 102 -3.67 -10.19 9.29
CA LYS A 102 -4.80 -9.26 9.24
C LYS A 102 -4.43 -7.85 8.77
N ASN A 103 -3.15 -7.62 8.47
CA ASN A 103 -2.62 -6.31 8.10
C ASN A 103 -2.69 -6.01 6.60
N PHE A 104 -2.89 -7.03 5.78
CA PHE A 104 -3.07 -6.91 4.35
C PHE A 104 -4.45 -7.43 3.99
N LEU A 105 -5.29 -6.56 3.44
CA LEU A 105 -6.64 -6.87 3.01
C LEU A 105 -6.72 -6.77 1.49
N TYR A 106 -7.43 -7.73 0.92
CA TYR A 106 -7.91 -7.68 -0.46
C TYR A 106 -9.31 -7.03 -0.49
#